data_AF-A0AAQ3C033-F1
#
_entry.id   AF-A0AAQ3C033-F1
#
_cell.length_a   1.000
_cell.length_b   1.000
_cell.length_c   1.000
_cell.angle_alpha   90.00
_cell.angle_beta   90.00
_cell.angle_gamma   90.00
#
_symmetry.space_group_name_H-M   'P 1'
#
loop_
_entity.id
_entity.type
_entity.pdbx_description
1 polymer ?
#
loop_
_entity_poly.entity_id
_entity_poly.type
_entity_poly.pdbx_seq_one_letter_code
_entity_poly.pdbx_strand_id
1 'polypeptide(L)'
;MRWLGLFAPLFVLSACSSAPGHFVRSEEDPVSHSLVYRFDPEVVDRAAMQADALAYCRSHGFDRADEVGTLKPSATGLTRVAYLCVYQPVRAQATTQK
;
A
#
# COMPACT_ATOMS: atom_id res chain seq x y z
N MET A 1 6.15 -52.90 -21.34
CA MET A 1 5.44 -51.69 -20.86
C MET A 1 6.43 -50.78 -20.14
N ARG A 2 6.71 -49.60 -20.69
CA ARG A 2 7.40 -48.49 -19.98
C ARG A 2 6.39 -47.36 -19.89
N TRP A 3 5.84 -47.11 -18.70
CA TRP A 3 5.19 -45.84 -18.40
C TRP A 3 5.97 -45.21 -17.25
N LEU A 4 6.93 -44.36 -17.63
CA LEU A 4 7.63 -43.44 -16.76
C LEU A 4 6.99 -42.07 -16.96
N GLY A 5 6.77 -41.36 -15.84
CA GLY A 5 6.46 -39.93 -15.80
C GLY A 5 5.04 -39.65 -15.30
N LEU A 6 4.80 -38.76 -14.35
CA LEU A 6 5.62 -37.67 -13.83
C LEU A 6 5.18 -37.39 -12.37
N PHE A 7 6.12 -37.46 -11.43
CA PHE A 7 5.94 -36.94 -10.08
C PHE A 7 6.33 -35.45 -10.15
N ALA A 8 5.35 -34.55 -10.16
CA ALA A 8 5.61 -33.12 -10.16
C ALA A 8 5.76 -32.64 -8.71
N PRO A 9 6.93 -32.09 -8.30
CA PRO A 9 7.10 -31.55 -6.97
C PRO A 9 6.42 -30.18 -6.89
N LEU A 10 5.50 -30.02 -5.94
CA LEU A 10 4.94 -28.73 -5.53
C LEU A 10 6.06 -27.90 -4.88
N PHE A 11 6.79 -27.15 -5.71
CA PHE A 11 7.76 -26.17 -5.23
C PHE A 11 7.03 -24.99 -4.58
N VAL A 12 7.30 -24.88 -3.28
CA VAL A 12 7.00 -23.83 -2.30
C VAL A 12 7.02 -22.40 -2.88
N LEU A 13 5.89 -21.69 -2.79
CA LEU A 13 5.83 -20.23 -2.96
C LEU A 13 5.95 -19.56 -1.59
N SER A 14 7.17 -19.43 -1.06
CA SER A 14 7.45 -18.43 -0.02
C SER A 14 7.80 -17.12 -0.72
N ALA A 15 6.78 -16.30 -1.02
CA ALA A 15 7.00 -14.93 -1.43
C ALA A 15 7.53 -14.14 -0.21
N CYS A 16 8.84 -14.15 0.01
CA CYS A 16 9.49 -13.14 0.82
C CYS A 16 9.37 -11.82 0.05
N SER A 17 8.30 -11.09 0.32
CA SER A 17 8.12 -9.72 -0.17
C SER A 17 9.07 -8.80 0.59
N SER A 18 10.35 -8.82 0.22
CA SER A 18 11.26 -7.72 0.52
C SER A 18 10.86 -6.57 -0.41
N ALA A 19 9.86 -5.80 0.02
CA ALA A 19 9.39 -4.65 -0.73
C ALA A 19 10.51 -3.59 -0.78
N PRO A 20 10.88 -3.09 -1.98
CA PRO A 20 11.80 -1.97 -2.09
C PRO A 20 11.25 -0.76 -1.33
N GLY A 21 12.07 -0.10 -0.51
CA GLY A 21 11.67 1.08 0.28
C GLY A 21 11.49 0.86 1.79
N HIS A 22 11.77 -0.34 2.31
CA HIS A 22 11.76 -0.65 3.76
C HIS A 22 10.40 -0.44 4.47
N PHE A 23 9.30 -0.68 3.75
CA PHE A 23 7.95 -0.72 4.30
C PHE A 23 7.19 -1.96 3.83
N VAL A 24 6.15 -2.35 4.55
CA VAL A 24 5.26 -3.48 4.18
C VAL A 24 3.82 -3.02 4.31
N ARG A 25 3.00 -3.25 3.27
CA ARG A 25 1.53 -3.16 3.38
C ARG A 25 1.05 -4.27 4.31
N SER A 26 0.48 -3.90 5.45
CA SER A 26 0.05 -4.85 6.47
C SER A 26 -1.43 -5.13 6.44
N GLU A 27 -2.26 -4.12 6.12
CA GLU A 27 -3.72 -4.23 6.10
C GLU A 27 -4.26 -3.39 4.94
N GLU A 28 -5.28 -3.92 4.27
CA GLU A 28 -6.08 -3.23 3.26
C GLU A 28 -7.55 -3.38 3.66
N ASP A 29 -8.27 -2.26 3.76
CA ASP A 29 -9.72 -2.27 3.97
C ASP A 29 -10.41 -1.78 2.70
N PRO A 30 -11.09 -2.68 1.95
CA PRO A 30 -11.73 -2.33 0.70
C PRO A 30 -13.01 -1.51 0.88
N VAL A 31 -13.62 -1.49 2.07
CA VAL A 31 -14.84 -0.72 2.34
C VAL A 31 -14.49 0.75 2.56
N SER A 32 -13.44 1.01 3.35
CA SER A 32 -12.95 2.38 3.60
C SER A 32 -11.90 2.83 2.59
N HIS A 33 -11.46 1.96 1.69
CA HIS A 33 -10.33 2.16 0.78
C HIS A 33 -9.11 2.74 1.52
N SER A 34 -8.74 2.07 2.61
CA SER A 34 -7.58 2.45 3.43
C SER A 34 -6.48 1.40 3.39
N LEU A 35 -5.25 1.87 3.59
CA LEU A 35 -4.04 1.06 3.64
C LEU A 35 -3.32 1.32 4.95
N VAL A 36 -2.80 0.27 5.57
CA VAL A 36 -1.89 0.39 6.72
C VAL A 36 -0.52 -0.13 6.32
N TYR A 37 0.51 0.67 6.57
CA TYR A 37 1.89 0.28 6.39
C TYR A 37 2.56 0.00 7.73
N ARG A 38 3.55 -0.89 7.70
CA ARG A 38 4.50 -1.17 8.78
C ARG A 38 5.91 -0.91 8.29
N PHE A 39 6.70 -0.17 9.06
CA PHE A 39 8.06 0.17 8.68
C PHE A 39 8.94 0.52 9.88
N ASP A 40 10.26 0.50 9.68
CA ASP A 40 11.23 1.06 10.61
C ASP A 40 11.47 2.54 10.24
N PRO A 41 11.18 3.50 11.15
CA PRO A 41 11.25 4.91 10.85
C PRO A 41 12.66 5.43 10.51
N GLU A 42 13.71 4.70 10.89
CA GLU A 42 15.11 5.09 10.66
C GLU A 42 15.58 4.81 9.23
N VAL A 43 14.95 3.85 8.55
CA VAL A 43 15.40 3.36 7.22
C VAL A 43 14.32 3.41 6.14
N VAL A 44 13.08 3.78 6.49
CA VAL A 44 11.97 3.84 5.54
C VAL A 44 12.17 4.91 4.46
N ASP A 45 11.91 4.54 3.21
CA ASP A 45 11.68 5.50 2.14
C ASP A 45 10.21 5.94 2.16
N ARG A 46 9.93 7.05 2.86
CA ARG A 46 8.57 7.60 2.95
C ARG A 46 8.02 8.09 1.61
N ALA A 47 8.88 8.52 0.69
CA ALA A 47 8.43 8.98 -0.63
C ALA A 47 7.95 7.80 -1.48
N ALA A 48 8.70 6.70 -1.47
CA ALA A 48 8.27 5.45 -2.10
C ALA A 48 6.96 4.91 -1.49
N MET A 49 6.83 4.96 -0.15
CA MET A 49 5.61 4.53 0.54
C MET A 49 4.38 5.37 0.16
N GLN A 50 4.52 6.70 0.10
CA GLN A 50 3.46 7.61 -0.33
C GLN A 50 3.07 7.39 -1.80
N ALA A 51 4.05 7.14 -2.67
CA ALA A 51 3.81 6.86 -4.08
C ALA A 51 3.06 5.53 -4.27
N ASP A 52 3.43 4.52 -3.48
CA ASP A 52 2.78 3.21 -3.44
C ASP A 52 1.33 3.29 -2.95
N ALA A 53 1.06 4.11 -1.92
CA ALA A 53 -0.30 4.40 -1.45
C ALA A 53 -1.13 5.14 -2.52
N LEU A 54 -0.52 6.13 -3.20
CA LEU A 54 -1.20 6.86 -4.28
C LEU A 54 -1.51 5.94 -5.47
N ALA A 55 -0.61 5.04 -5.83
CA ALA A 55 -0.83 4.09 -6.93
C ALA A 55 -2.04 3.18 -6.64
N TYR A 56 -2.16 2.67 -5.41
CA TYR A 56 -3.34 1.93 -4.97
C TYR A 56 -4.60 2.79 -5.03
N CYS A 57 -4.60 4.00 -4.47
CA CYS A 57 -5.78 4.86 -4.52
C CYS A 57 -6.24 5.14 -5.96
N ARG A 58 -5.31 5.36 -6.88
CA ARG A 58 -5.61 5.55 -8.32
C ARG A 58 -6.18 4.31 -8.98
N SER A 59 -5.72 3.10 -8.63
CA SER A 59 -6.34 1.87 -9.16
C SER A 59 -7.76 1.66 -8.65
N HIS A 60 -8.14 2.31 -7.55
CA HIS A 60 -9.49 2.28 -6.98
C HIS A 60 -10.33 3.54 -7.31
N GLY A 61 -9.86 4.40 -8.22
CA GLY A 61 -10.61 5.55 -8.73
C GLY A 61 -10.41 6.85 -7.95
N PHE A 62 -9.63 6.84 -6.88
CA PHE A 62 -9.29 8.03 -6.09
C PHE A 62 -8.06 8.74 -6.67
N ASP A 63 -7.93 10.05 -6.44
CA ASP A 63 -6.82 10.86 -6.97
C ASP A 63 -5.82 11.28 -5.89
N ARG A 64 -6.09 10.98 -4.62
CA ARG A 64 -5.22 11.31 -3.49
C ARG A 64 -5.16 10.17 -2.46
N ALA A 65 -3.97 9.99 -1.90
CA ALA A 65 -3.73 9.18 -0.70
C ALA A 65 -3.37 10.11 0.46
N ASP A 66 -4.22 10.19 1.46
CA ASP A 66 -4.09 11.10 2.60
C ASP A 66 -3.58 10.35 3.83
N GLU A 67 -2.46 10.78 4.41
CA GLU A 67 -1.91 10.16 5.60
C GLU A 67 -2.75 10.57 6.82
N VAL A 68 -3.44 9.60 7.43
CA VAL A 68 -4.39 9.88 8.53
C VAL A 68 -3.69 9.90 9.90
N GLY A 69 -2.42 9.47 9.95
CA GLY A 69 -1.55 9.55 11.11
C GLY A 69 -0.99 8.19 11.58
N THR A 70 -0.12 8.28 12.59
CA THR A 70 0.58 7.12 13.17
C THR A 70 -0.36 6.31 14.06
N LEU A 71 -0.46 5.02 13.80
CA LEU A 71 -1.19 4.05 14.61
C LEU A 71 -0.33 3.50 15.74
N LYS A 72 -0.96 2.76 16.66
CA LYS A 72 -0.24 2.03 17.70
C LYS A 72 0.85 1.14 17.04
N PRO A 73 2.12 1.22 17.51
CA PRO A 73 3.20 0.41 16.98
C PRO A 73 2.86 -1.08 17.05
N SER A 74 3.42 -1.83 16.11
CA SER A 74 3.24 -3.27 16.10
C SER A 74 3.93 -3.95 17.28
N ALA A 75 3.57 -5.21 17.56
CA ALA A 75 4.22 -6.00 18.61
C ALA A 75 5.74 -6.15 18.41
N THR A 76 6.23 -5.98 17.18
CA THR A 76 7.66 -6.04 16.83
C THR A 76 8.35 -4.67 16.91
N GLY A 77 7.68 -3.64 17.43
CA GLY A 77 8.23 -2.28 17.57
C GLY A 77 8.19 -1.43 16.29
N LEU A 78 7.78 -2.01 15.15
CA LEU A 78 7.66 -1.26 13.89
C LEU A 78 6.54 -0.23 13.97
N THR A 79 6.81 0.95 13.42
CA THR A 79 5.84 2.05 13.26
C THR A 79 4.74 1.61 12.31
N ARG A 80 3.52 2.08 12.57
CA ARG A 80 2.36 1.88 11.71
C ARG A 80 1.77 3.21 11.30
N VAL A 81 1.41 3.35 10.02
CA VAL A 81 0.72 4.54 9.51
C VAL A 81 -0.42 4.12 8.61
N ALA A 82 -1.50 4.88 8.63
CA ALA A 82 -2.64 4.66 7.74
C ALA A 82 -2.67 5.72 6.62
N TYR A 83 -3.05 5.29 5.43
CA TYR A 83 -3.48 6.15 4.34
C TYR A 83 -4.95 5.91 4.01
N LEU A 84 -5.68 6.98 3.79
CA LEU A 84 -7.06 6.95 3.29
C LEU A 84 -7.08 7.41 1.83
N CYS A 85 -7.74 6.65 0.97
CA CYS A 85 -8.00 7.09 -0.39
C CYS A 85 -9.14 8.10 -0.41
N VAL A 86 -8.89 9.28 -0.98
CA VAL A 86 -9.83 10.39 -1.00
C VAL A 86 -9.82 11.09 -2.35
N TYR A 87 -10.89 11.82 -2.64
CA TYR A 87 -10.99 12.68 -3.81
C TYR A 87 -10.50 14.10 -3.50
N GLN A 88 -9.79 14.72 -4.43
CA GLN A 88 -9.55 16.16 -4.38
C GLN A 88 -10.84 16.90 -4.75
N PRO A 89 -11.25 17.91 -3.95
CA PRO A 89 -12.40 18.71 -4.31
C PRO A 89 -12.08 19.57 -5.53
N VAL A 90 -12.83 19.38 -6.61
CA VAL A 90 -12.77 20.28 -7.78
C VAL A 90 -13.40 21.61 -7.40
N ARG A 91 -12.62 22.70 -7.43
CA ARG A 91 -13.14 24.06 -7.24
C ARG A 91 -13.50 24.65 -8.60
N ALA A 92 -14.73 25.11 -8.76
CA ALA A 92 -15.11 25.92 -9.91
C ALA A 92 -14.32 27.24 -9.86
N GLN A 93 -13.65 27.60 -10.95
CA GLN A 93 -13.02 28.90 -11.07
C GLN A 93 -14.14 29.94 -11.23
N ALA A 94 -14.24 30.88 -10.29
CA ALA A 94 -15.13 32.01 -10.44
C ALA A 94 -14.58 32.91 -11.56
N THR A 95 -15.14 32.81 -12.75
CA THR A 95 -14.88 33.77 -13.83
C THR A 95 -15.54 35.09 -13.43
N THR A 96 -14.75 36.03 -12.89
CA THR A 96 -15.17 37.42 -12.81
C THR A 96 -15.28 37.97 -14.23
N GLN A 97 -16.49 37.98 -14.78
CA GLN A 97 -16.79 38.76 -15.97
C GLN A 97 -16.63 40.24 -15.61
N LYS A 98 -15.72 40.92 -16.34
CA LYS A 98 -15.60 42.39 -16.36
C LYS A 98 -16.62 42.98 -17.32
#